data_AF-A0A3B0XF55-F1
#
_entry.id   AF-A0A3B0XF55-F1
#
_cell.length_a   1.000
_cell.length_b   1.000
_cell.length_c   1.000
_cell.angle_alpha   90.00
_cell.angle_beta   90.00
_cell.angle_gamma   90.00
#
_symmetry.space_group_name_H-M   'P 1'
#
loop_
_entity.id
_entity.type
_entity.pdbx_description
1 polymer ?
#
loop_
_entity_poly.entity_id
_entity_poly.type
_entity_poly.pdbx_seq_one_letter_code
_entity_poly.pdbx_strand_id
1 'polypeptide(L)'
;MNKYIHKFLLHSIAFIFLLLSNSLYAGEPSSTSKLTKTDYHKLCNIYKEITNKYNNKSVHENIKEGELIDAIHDNLPYLYSDIYIHAIKVAAKDRYNFLKDYAKQNNKITWECEAAELYYINTYKKIYQHLQKNK
;
A
#
# COMPACT_ATOMS: atom_id res chain seq x y z
N MET A 1 28.52 -58.74 -4.81
CA MET A 1 27.25 -58.05 -4.44
C MET A 1 27.34 -57.72 -2.95
N ASN A 2 27.28 -56.50 -2.42
CA ASN A 2 26.48 -55.35 -2.84
C ASN A 2 27.12 -54.05 -2.27
N LYS A 3 28.34 -53.67 -2.74
CA LYS A 3 29.05 -52.44 -2.32
C LYS A 3 28.41 -51.13 -2.81
N TYR A 4 27.29 -51.22 -3.53
CA TYR A 4 26.62 -50.08 -4.17
C TYR A 4 25.52 -49.45 -3.29
N ILE A 5 25.00 -50.16 -2.29
CA ILE A 5 23.89 -49.66 -1.46
C ILE A 5 24.37 -48.53 -0.51
N HIS A 6 25.61 -48.59 -0.02
CA HIS A 6 26.10 -47.57 0.90
C HIS A 6 26.41 -46.22 0.26
N LYS A 7 26.75 -46.17 -1.04
CA LYS A 7 27.01 -44.89 -1.74
C LYS A 7 25.73 -44.14 -2.08
N PHE A 8 24.63 -44.86 -2.31
CA PHE A 8 23.35 -44.25 -2.70
C PHE A 8 22.67 -43.56 -1.50
N LEU A 9 22.70 -44.19 -0.32
CA LEU A 9 22.18 -43.61 0.92
C LEU A 9 22.93 -42.36 1.38
N LEU A 10 24.25 -42.29 1.16
CA LEU A 10 25.03 -41.10 1.52
C LEU A 10 24.68 -39.87 0.65
N HIS A 11 24.40 -40.09 -0.64
CA HIS A 11 24.03 -39.00 -1.56
C HIS A 11 22.61 -38.47 -1.30
N SER A 12 21.68 -39.33 -0.87
CA SER A 12 20.32 -38.90 -0.52
C SER A 12 20.28 -38.03 0.74
N ILE A 13 21.15 -38.28 1.72
CA ILE A 13 21.23 -37.44 2.93
C ILE A 13 21.85 -36.07 2.60
N ALA A 14 22.91 -36.03 1.79
CA ALA A 14 23.54 -34.78 1.38
C ALA A 14 22.59 -33.83 0.61
N PHE A 15 21.66 -34.39 -0.19
CA PHE A 15 20.65 -33.60 -0.91
C PHE A 15 19.58 -32.99 0.00
N ILE A 16 19.22 -33.64 1.10
CA ILE A 16 18.24 -33.09 2.05
C ILE A 16 18.85 -31.89 2.80
N PHE A 17 20.15 -31.93 3.12
CA PHE A 17 20.83 -30.78 3.74
C PHE A 17 21.01 -29.59 2.78
N LEU A 18 21.20 -29.84 1.48
CA LEU A 18 21.28 -28.76 0.47
C LEU A 18 19.94 -28.08 0.21
N LEU A 19 18.82 -28.79 0.36
CA LEU A 19 17.47 -28.19 0.28
C LEU A 19 17.15 -27.33 1.52
N LEU A 20 17.75 -27.65 2.67
CA LEU A 20 17.60 -26.87 3.90
C LEU A 20 18.54 -25.66 3.97
N SER A 21 19.63 -25.60 3.19
CA SER A 21 20.47 -24.39 3.09
C SER A 21 19.88 -23.31 2.18
N ASN A 22 18.91 -23.63 1.32
CA ASN A 22 18.22 -22.64 0.48
C ASN A 22 17.01 -21.98 1.17
N SER A 23 16.70 -22.30 2.43
CA SER A 23 15.68 -21.58 3.21
C SER A 23 16.24 -20.34 3.93
N LEU A 24 17.52 -20.01 3.76
CA LEU A 24 18.16 -18.80 4.28
C LEU A 24 18.18 -17.65 3.27
N TYR A 25 17.12 -17.55 2.46
CA TYR A 25 16.53 -16.26 2.13
C TYR A 25 15.12 -16.20 2.73
N ALA A 26 15.00 -16.63 3.99
CA ALA A 26 14.15 -15.90 4.91
C ALA A 26 14.77 -14.51 5.00
N GLY A 27 14.47 -13.66 4.01
CA GLY A 27 14.47 -12.22 4.23
C GLY A 27 13.79 -12.05 5.57
N GLU A 28 14.51 -11.43 6.50
CA GLU A 28 14.05 -11.17 7.87
C GLU A 28 12.54 -10.96 7.82
N PRO A 29 11.73 -11.59 8.69
CA PRO A 29 10.30 -11.26 8.72
C PRO A 29 10.29 -9.76 8.74
N SER A 30 9.83 -9.15 7.61
CA SER A 30 10.02 -7.73 7.38
C SER A 30 9.59 -7.14 8.69
N SER A 31 10.49 -6.45 9.41
CA SER A 31 10.09 -5.74 10.61
C SER A 31 8.87 -4.99 10.13
N THR A 32 7.67 -5.47 10.49
CA THR A 32 6.43 -4.95 9.95
C THR A 32 6.37 -3.67 10.74
N SER A 33 7.03 -2.65 10.20
CA SER A 33 7.30 -1.38 10.81
C SER A 33 5.91 -0.85 11.05
N LYS A 34 5.40 -1.13 12.24
CA LYS A 34 3.99 -0.99 12.53
C LYS A 34 3.66 0.46 12.27
N LEU A 35 2.87 0.71 11.23
CA LEU A 35 2.56 2.08 10.82
C LEU A 35 2.13 2.87 12.04
N THR A 36 2.82 3.98 12.25
CA THR A 36 2.69 4.78 13.44
C THR A 36 1.71 5.91 13.23
N LYS A 37 1.29 6.55 14.33
CA LYS A 37 0.46 7.77 14.24
C LYS A 37 1.14 8.87 13.40
N THR A 38 2.47 8.94 13.43
CA THR A 38 3.25 9.90 12.63
C THR A 38 3.12 9.63 11.14
N ASP A 39 3.12 8.38 10.71
CA ASP A 39 2.97 8.02 9.29
C ASP A 39 1.60 8.42 8.76
N TYR A 40 0.56 8.17 9.55
CA TYR A 40 -0.81 8.61 9.24
C TYR A 40 -0.98 10.14 9.27
N HIS A 41 -0.24 10.84 10.13
CA HIS A 41 -0.22 12.29 10.13
C HIS A 41 0.46 12.85 8.88
N LYS A 42 1.61 12.30 8.49
CA LYS A 42 2.29 12.64 7.24
C LYS A 42 1.42 12.36 6.02
N LEU A 43 0.73 11.22 5.99
CA LEU A 43 -0.24 10.90 4.94
C LEU A 43 -1.29 12.00 4.82
N CYS A 44 -1.85 12.46 5.94
CA CYS A 44 -2.84 13.54 5.92
C CYS A 44 -2.25 14.87 5.42
N ASN A 45 -0.99 15.17 5.74
CA ASN A 45 -0.32 16.37 5.23
C ASN A 45 -0.10 16.30 3.71
N ILE A 46 0.26 15.14 3.16
CA ILE A 46 0.34 14.95 1.70
C ILE A 46 -1.03 15.23 1.05
N TYR A 47 -2.12 14.68 1.59
CA TYR A 47 -3.46 14.99 1.10
C TYR A 47 -3.79 16.49 1.16
N LYS A 48 -3.42 17.18 2.25
CA LYS A 48 -3.59 18.64 2.37
C LYS A 48 -2.81 19.39 1.30
N GLU A 49 -1.55 19.04 1.08
CA GLU A 49 -0.68 19.67 0.08
C GLU A 49 -1.26 19.52 -1.33
N ILE A 50 -1.62 18.30 -1.73
CA ILE A 50 -2.23 18.04 -3.04
C ILE A 50 -3.57 18.76 -3.18
N THR A 51 -4.44 18.68 -2.18
CA THR A 51 -5.75 19.35 -2.20
C THR A 51 -5.59 20.86 -2.34
N ASN A 52 -4.66 21.46 -1.59
CA ASN A 52 -4.38 22.90 -1.64
C ASN A 52 -3.78 23.31 -2.98
N LYS A 53 -2.82 22.53 -3.52
CA LYS A 53 -2.18 22.78 -4.82
C LYS A 53 -3.20 22.90 -5.95
N TYR A 54 -4.33 22.19 -5.84
CA TYR A 54 -5.35 22.09 -6.89
C TYR A 54 -6.73 22.64 -6.54
N ASN A 55 -6.91 23.27 -5.38
CA ASN A 55 -8.23 23.70 -4.88
C ASN A 55 -9.00 24.58 -5.88
N ASN A 56 -8.28 25.38 -6.67
CA ASN A 56 -8.85 26.31 -7.67
C ASN A 56 -8.40 26.03 -9.11
N LYS A 57 -7.83 24.85 -9.38
CA LYS A 57 -7.31 24.51 -10.71
C LYS A 57 -8.14 23.38 -11.33
N SER A 58 -8.59 23.60 -12.57
CA SER A 58 -9.13 22.53 -13.40
C SER A 58 -7.96 21.71 -13.93
N VAL A 59 -7.65 20.64 -13.22
CA VAL A 59 -6.61 19.67 -13.59
C VAL A 59 -7.29 18.32 -13.68
N HIS A 60 -6.92 17.52 -14.68
CA HIS A 60 -7.42 16.17 -14.84
C HIS A 60 -7.18 15.36 -13.55
N GLU A 61 -8.22 14.67 -13.07
CA GLU A 61 -8.16 13.93 -11.81
C GLU A 61 -7.02 12.87 -11.82
N ASN A 62 -6.72 12.27 -12.98
CA ASN A 62 -5.61 11.33 -13.12
C ASN A 62 -4.24 11.95 -12.80
N ILE A 63 -4.05 13.25 -13.08
CA ILE A 63 -2.78 13.94 -12.78
C ILE A 63 -2.67 14.15 -11.26
N LYS A 64 -3.76 14.55 -10.61
CA LYS A 64 -3.78 14.73 -9.15
C LYS A 64 -3.53 13.41 -8.42
N GLU A 65 -4.16 12.35 -8.91
CA GLU A 65 -4.02 11.02 -8.35
C GLU A 65 -2.61 10.47 -8.55
N GLY A 66 -2.01 10.68 -9.72
CA GLY A 66 -0.61 10.33 -9.98
C GLY A 66 0.34 11.02 -9.01
N GLU A 67 0.23 12.35 -8.86
CA GLU A 67 1.08 13.09 -7.92
C GLU A 67 0.87 12.68 -6.45
N LEU A 68 -0.37 12.36 -6.06
CA LEU A 68 -0.65 11.84 -4.73
C LEU A 68 0.02 10.49 -4.49
N ILE A 69 -0.07 9.58 -5.47
CA ILE A 69 0.55 8.25 -5.43
C ILE A 69 2.07 8.39 -5.31
N ASP A 70 2.68 9.22 -6.16
CA ASP A 70 4.14 9.45 -6.17
C ASP A 70 4.61 10.03 -4.83
N ALA A 71 3.92 11.05 -4.32
CA ALA A 71 4.26 11.65 -3.04
C ALA A 71 4.18 10.65 -1.87
N ILE A 72 3.19 9.75 -1.87
CA ILE A 72 3.05 8.72 -0.83
C ILE A 72 4.12 7.64 -0.98
N HIS A 73 4.41 7.21 -2.21
CA HIS A 73 5.47 6.24 -2.48
C HIS A 73 6.83 6.75 -1.98
N ASP A 74 7.17 8.00 -2.30
CA ASP A 74 8.50 8.55 -2.01
C ASP A 74 8.69 8.91 -0.53
N ASN A 75 7.63 9.40 0.14
CA ASN A 75 7.72 9.89 1.52
C ASN A 75 7.27 8.87 2.57
N LEU A 76 6.47 7.87 2.18
CA LEU A 76 5.87 6.87 3.07
C LEU A 76 5.95 5.47 2.44
N PRO A 77 7.15 4.96 2.07
CA PRO A 77 7.29 3.72 1.31
C PRO A 77 6.68 2.50 2.00
N TYR A 78 6.77 2.41 3.34
CA TYR A 78 6.13 1.33 4.10
C TYR A 78 4.60 1.43 4.12
N LEU A 79 4.05 2.64 4.26
CA LEU A 79 2.60 2.83 4.16
C LEU A 79 2.11 2.52 2.75
N TYR A 80 2.92 2.88 1.75
CA TYR A 80 2.63 2.58 0.36
C TYR A 80 2.55 1.07 0.12
N SER A 81 3.57 0.33 0.53
CA SER A 81 3.64 -1.13 0.38
C SER A 81 2.57 -1.85 1.18
N ASP A 82 2.31 -1.42 2.42
CA ASP A 82 1.44 -2.16 3.33
C ASP A 82 -0.03 -1.96 3.04
N ILE A 83 -0.43 -0.75 2.59
CA ILE A 83 -1.85 -0.43 2.43
C ILE A 83 -2.20 0.40 1.21
N TYR A 84 -1.37 1.36 0.80
CA TYR A 84 -1.80 2.30 -0.24
C TYR A 84 -1.96 1.62 -1.62
N ILE A 85 -1.07 0.68 -1.96
CA ILE A 85 -1.18 -0.12 -3.20
C ILE A 85 -2.50 -0.92 -3.28
N HIS A 86 -3.10 -1.24 -2.14
CA HIS A 86 -4.41 -1.87 -2.06
C HIS A 86 -5.53 -0.85 -2.13
N ALA A 87 -5.37 0.30 -1.47
CA ALA A 87 -6.35 1.39 -1.49
C ALA A 87 -6.63 1.88 -2.91
N ILE A 88 -5.62 2.01 -3.77
CA ILE A 88 -5.82 2.46 -5.17
C ILE A 88 -6.67 1.50 -6.01
N LYS A 89 -6.76 0.22 -5.63
CA LYS A 89 -7.60 -0.79 -6.30
C LYS A 89 -9.06 -0.71 -5.88
N VAL A 90 -9.35 -0.03 -4.77
CA VAL A 90 -10.71 0.24 -4.29
C VAL A 90 -11.30 1.41 -5.08
N ALA A 91 -12.62 1.42 -5.28
CA ALA A 91 -13.32 2.53 -5.90
C ALA A 91 -13.02 3.84 -5.16
N ALA A 92 -12.75 4.93 -5.89
CA ALA A 92 -12.28 6.20 -5.32
C ALA A 92 -13.13 6.71 -4.14
N LYS A 93 -14.46 6.57 -4.23
CA LYS A 93 -15.40 6.98 -3.18
C LYS A 93 -15.22 6.24 -1.84
N ASP A 94 -14.65 5.04 -1.86
CA ASP A 94 -14.53 4.16 -0.69
C ASP A 94 -13.11 4.17 -0.10
N ARG A 95 -12.14 4.80 -0.77
CA ARG A 95 -10.72 4.77 -0.38
C ARG A 95 -10.44 5.42 0.97
N TYR A 96 -11.11 6.52 1.29
CA TYR A 96 -10.95 7.17 2.60
C TYR A 96 -11.36 6.22 3.74
N ASN A 97 -12.54 5.61 3.62
CA ASN A 97 -13.04 4.66 4.62
C ASN A 97 -12.13 3.42 4.71
N PHE A 98 -11.65 2.92 3.57
CA PHE A 98 -10.70 1.81 3.54
C PHE A 98 -9.42 2.12 4.33
N LEU A 99 -8.82 3.30 4.12
CA LEU A 99 -7.62 3.73 4.85
C LEU A 99 -7.91 3.94 6.35
N LYS A 100 -9.06 4.52 6.69
CA LYS A 100 -9.52 4.74 8.07
C LYS A 100 -9.71 3.41 8.81
N ASP A 101 -10.37 2.45 8.17
CA ASP A 101 -10.63 1.14 8.74
C ASP A 101 -9.33 0.35 8.94
N TYR A 102 -8.40 0.40 7.98
CA TYR A 102 -7.10 -0.22 8.14
C TYR A 102 -6.32 0.36 9.32
N ALA A 103 -6.24 1.69 9.43
CA ALA A 103 -5.55 2.36 10.54
C ALA A 103 -6.10 1.90 11.90
N LYS A 104 -7.43 1.79 12.00
CA LYS A 104 -8.12 1.35 13.22
C LYS A 104 -7.89 -0.13 13.51
N GLN A 105 -8.06 -1.00 12.52
CA GLN A 105 -8.05 -2.45 12.71
C GLN A 105 -6.63 -2.98 12.91
N ASN A 106 -5.68 -2.55 12.07
CA ASN A 106 -4.35 -3.12 11.98
C ASN A 106 -3.34 -2.36 12.84
N ASN A 107 -3.44 -1.04 12.90
CA ASN A 107 -2.47 -0.22 13.63
C ASN A 107 -2.99 0.29 14.97
N LYS A 108 -4.29 0.10 15.26
CA LYS A 108 -4.97 0.59 16.47
C LYS A 108 -4.91 2.11 16.59
N ILE A 109 -5.00 2.80 15.46
CA ILE A 109 -4.95 4.26 15.34
C ILE A 109 -6.30 4.77 14.88
N THR A 110 -6.87 5.72 15.63
CA THR A 110 -7.98 6.54 15.12
C THR A 110 -7.40 7.57 14.17
N TRP A 111 -7.60 7.36 12.87
CA TRP A 111 -7.17 8.29 11.83
C TRP A 111 -8.36 9.04 11.27
N GLU A 112 -8.29 10.36 11.33
CA GLU A 112 -9.27 11.27 10.75
C GLU A 112 -8.51 12.35 9.99
N CYS A 113 -8.86 12.52 8.71
CA CYS A 113 -8.20 13.47 7.84
C CYS A 113 -9.21 14.10 6.90
N GLU A 114 -9.71 15.27 7.28
CA GLU A 114 -10.67 16.05 6.48
C GLU A 114 -10.18 16.29 5.05
N ALA A 115 -8.88 16.56 4.86
CA ALA A 115 -8.32 16.76 3.54
C ALA A 115 -8.41 15.50 2.65
N ALA A 116 -8.18 14.32 3.22
CA ALA A 116 -8.31 13.06 2.49
C ALA A 116 -9.78 12.76 2.15
N GLU A 117 -10.69 13.02 3.10
CA GLU A 117 -12.13 12.85 2.90
C GLU A 117 -12.65 13.77 1.79
N LEU A 118 -12.33 15.06 1.85
CA LEU A 118 -12.69 16.04 0.83
C LEU A 118 -12.06 15.74 -0.52
N TYR A 119 -10.82 15.25 -0.55
CA TYR A 119 -10.14 14.86 -1.78
C TYR A 119 -10.99 13.85 -2.58
N TYR A 120 -11.48 12.79 -1.92
CA TYR A 120 -12.28 11.76 -2.58
C TYR A 120 -13.73 12.18 -2.86
N ILE A 121 -14.36 12.94 -1.96
CA ILE A 121 -15.72 13.48 -2.17
C ILE A 121 -15.76 14.41 -3.39
N ASN A 122 -14.79 15.32 -3.50
CA ASN A 122 -14.74 16.28 -4.60
C ASN A 122 -14.45 15.61 -5.95
N THR A 123 -13.57 14.61 -5.94
CA THR A 123 -13.26 13.79 -7.13
C THR A 123 -14.52 13.06 -7.61
N TYR A 124 -15.26 12.43 -6.70
CA TYR A 124 -16.48 11.70 -7.04
C TYR A 124 -17.59 12.62 -7.59
N LYS A 125 -17.82 13.78 -6.96
CA LYS A 125 -18.85 14.74 -7.39
C LYS A 125 -18.60 15.24 -8.82
N LYS A 126 -17.35 15.52 -9.18
CA LYS A 126 -16.98 15.98 -10.53
C LYS A 126 -17.17 14.90 -11.60
N ILE A 127 -16.80 13.65 -11.32
CA ILE A 127 -17.00 12.53 -12.24
C ILE A 127 -18.49 12.34 -12.52
N TYR A 128 -19.33 12.35 -11.48
CA TYR A 128 -20.77 12.15 -11.64
C TYR A 128 -21.44 13.30 -12.43
N GLN A 129 -21.05 14.56 -12.17
CA GLN A 129 -21.52 15.71 -12.94
C GLN A 129 -21.12 15.66 -14.42
N HIS A 130 -19.93 15.15 -14.72
CA HIS A 130 -19.48 14.97 -16.10
C HIS A 130 -20.27 13.87 -16.82
N LEU A 131 -20.62 12.79 -16.13
CA LEU A 131 -21.42 11.69 -16.70
C LEU A 131 -22.89 12.09 -16.95
N GLN A 132 -23.46 12.99 -16.16
CA GLN A 132 -24.83 13.49 -16.36
C GLN A 132 -24.96 14.52 -17.48
N LYS A 133 -23.91 15.31 -17.76
CA LYS A 133 -23.92 16.31 -18.84
C LYS A 133 -23.73 15.73 -20.25
N ASN A 134 -23.31 14.48 -20.36
CA ASN A 134 -23.09 13.78 -21.63
C ASN A 134 -24.16 12.71 -21.93
N LYS A 135 -25.33 12.82 -21.28
CA LYS A 135 -26.56 12.08 -21.60
C LYS A 135 -27.57 13.05 -22.18
#